data_AF-A0A1X2A503-F1
#
_entry.id   AF-A0A1X2A503-F1
#
_cell.length_a   1.000
_cell.length_b   1.000
_cell.length_c   1.000
_cell.angle_alpha   90.00
_cell.angle_beta   90.00
_cell.angle_gamma   90.00
#
_symmetry.space_group_name_H-M   'P 1'
#
loop_
_entity.id
_entity.type
_entity.pdbx_description
1 polymer ?
#
loop_
_entity_poly.entity_id
_entity_poly.type
_entity_poly.pdbx_seq_one_letter_code
_entity_poly.pdbx_strand_id
1 'polypeptide(L)'
;MSQGLWIAVAVVAALLVIAALVAGLVRYRRRRISLARPEPGALDRSGGYTASSGITFSQSTPTIDTGGLPAVGDDATIPRDAPKRTISDVALPEPETREAEPPPAPEAPPSAPPEAPPEAAPEAPPEAAEIEAIAPPEGRLERLRGRLARSQNALGRSVLGLIGGGDLDEESWQDVEDTLLVADLGPVVTESVISQLRSRLASGNVRTEADAKAVLRDVLINELHPDMDRSIRALPHADHPSVLLIVGVNGTGKTTTVGKLARVLVADGRRVVLGAADTFRAAAADQLQTWASRVGAEVVRGAEGADPASVAFDAVDKGIAAGADVVVVDTAGRLHTKVGLMDELDKVKRVITRRAAVDEVLLVLDATIGQNGLAQARVFADVVDITGAVLTKLDGTAKGGIVFRVQQELGVPVKLVGLGEGPDDLAPFEPAAFVDALLG
;
A
#
# COMPACT_ATOMS: atom_id res chain seq x y z
N MET A 1 -30.59 -47.80 64.32
CA MET A 1 -29.37 -47.39 63.58
C MET A 1 -28.35 -46.90 64.61
N SER A 2 -27.14 -47.44 64.62
CA SER A 2 -26.09 -47.03 65.57
C SER A 2 -25.73 -45.55 65.36
N GLN A 3 -25.31 -44.85 66.43
CA GLN A 3 -24.86 -43.46 66.34
C GLN A 3 -23.78 -43.26 65.25
N GLY A 4 -22.90 -44.25 65.05
CA GLY A 4 -21.89 -44.22 63.99
C GLY A 4 -22.48 -44.15 62.57
N LEU A 5 -23.64 -44.75 62.33
CA LEU A 5 -24.29 -44.70 61.01
C LEU A 5 -24.89 -43.32 60.73
N TRP A 6 -25.45 -42.66 61.74
CA TRP A 6 -25.96 -41.28 61.61
C TRP A 6 -24.83 -40.27 61.39
N ILE A 7 -23.68 -40.45 62.06
CA ILE A 7 -22.49 -39.62 61.86
C ILE A 7 -21.96 -39.82 60.43
N ALA A 8 -21.86 -41.06 59.94
CA ALA A 8 -21.40 -41.33 58.58
C ALA A 8 -22.32 -40.69 57.51
N VAL A 9 -23.64 -40.78 57.69
CA VAL A 9 -24.61 -40.14 56.78
C VAL A 9 -24.49 -38.61 56.82
N ALA A 10 -24.31 -38.02 58.01
CA ALA A 10 -24.13 -36.57 58.15
C ALA A 10 -22.83 -36.09 57.48
N VAL A 11 -21.73 -36.84 57.58
CA VAL A 11 -20.47 -36.52 56.92
C VAL A 11 -20.60 -36.61 55.40
N VAL A 12 -21.25 -37.65 54.88
CA VAL A 12 -21.49 -37.79 53.43
C VAL A 12 -22.37 -36.66 52.91
N ALA A 13 -23.44 -36.29 53.64
CA ALA A 13 -24.29 -35.16 53.27
C ALA A 13 -23.51 -33.83 53.25
N ALA A 14 -22.66 -33.58 54.25
CA ALA A 14 -21.81 -32.39 54.29
C ALA A 14 -20.81 -32.34 53.12
N LEU A 15 -20.19 -33.47 52.78
CA LEU A 15 -19.28 -33.56 51.64
C LEU A 15 -19.99 -33.31 50.30
N LEU A 16 -21.22 -33.79 50.14
CA LEU A 16 -22.02 -33.53 48.94
C LEU A 16 -22.40 -32.05 48.81
N VAL A 17 -22.73 -31.39 49.92
CA VAL A 17 -23.02 -29.94 49.93
C VAL A 17 -21.77 -29.13 49.56
N ILE A 18 -20.61 -29.50 50.10
CA ILE A 18 -19.33 -28.87 49.76
C ILE A 18 -19.01 -29.07 48.28
N ALA A 19 -19.17 -30.30 47.76
CA ALA A 19 -18.93 -30.59 46.35
C ALA A 19 -19.87 -29.78 45.42
N ALA A 20 -21.15 -29.64 45.79
CA ALA A 20 -22.11 -28.83 45.06
C ALA A 20 -21.76 -27.33 45.10
N LEU A 21 -21.29 -26.81 46.25
CA LEU A 21 -20.83 -25.43 46.40
C LEU A 21 -19.57 -25.15 45.56
N VAL A 22 -18.60 -26.07 45.57
CA VAL A 22 -17.38 -25.96 44.76
C VAL A 22 -17.71 -26.02 43.27
N ALA A 23 -18.56 -26.96 42.85
CA ALA A 23 -19.02 -27.04 41.46
C ALA A 23 -19.80 -25.79 41.03
N GLY A 24 -20.65 -25.26 41.92
CA GLY A 24 -21.37 -24.00 41.73
C GLY A 24 -20.43 -22.81 41.58
N LEU A 25 -19.41 -22.71 42.42
CA LEU A 25 -18.39 -21.65 42.37
C LEU A 25 -17.53 -21.74 41.11
N VAL A 26 -17.13 -22.94 40.69
CA VAL A 26 -16.37 -23.17 39.45
C VAL A 26 -17.22 -22.81 38.23
N ARG A 27 -18.51 -23.18 38.21
CA ARG A 27 -19.43 -22.81 37.13
C ARG A 27 -19.72 -21.31 37.13
N TYR A 28 -19.81 -20.68 38.29
CA TYR A 28 -19.97 -19.24 38.44
C TYR A 28 -18.74 -18.47 37.94
N ARG A 29 -17.53 -18.93 38.26
CA ARG A 29 -16.28 -18.37 37.71
C ARG A 29 -16.17 -18.57 36.20
N ARG A 30 -16.56 -19.73 35.66
CA ARG A 30 -16.57 -19.99 34.21
C ARG A 30 -17.60 -19.16 33.44
N ARG A 31 -18.63 -18.63 34.11
CA ARG A 31 -19.70 -17.81 33.49
C ARG A 31 -19.55 -16.31 33.69
N ARG A 32 -18.52 -15.85 34.40
CA ARG A 32 -18.17 -14.42 34.39
C ARG A 32 -17.48 -14.11 33.07
N ILE A 33 -18.25 -13.56 32.13
CA ILE A 33 -17.70 -12.80 31.02
C ILE A 33 -17.01 -11.58 31.64
N SER A 34 -15.68 -11.63 31.68
CA SER A 34 -14.87 -10.48 32.04
C SER A 34 -14.98 -9.47 30.91
N LEU A 35 -15.58 -8.31 31.17
CA LEU A 35 -15.46 -7.11 30.33
C LEU A 35 -14.15 -6.37 30.63
N ALA A 36 -13.08 -7.12 30.91
CA ALA A 36 -11.75 -6.55 30.83
C ALA A 36 -11.44 -6.37 29.35
N ARG A 37 -11.17 -5.13 28.95
CA ARG A 37 -10.46 -4.83 27.70
C ARG A 37 -9.31 -5.83 27.59
N PRO A 38 -9.08 -6.46 26.43
CA PRO A 38 -7.84 -7.18 26.25
C PRO A 38 -6.74 -6.16 26.53
N GLU A 39 -5.91 -6.41 27.54
CA GLU A 39 -4.58 -5.81 27.48
C GLU A 39 -4.01 -6.23 26.14
N PRO A 40 -3.44 -5.30 25.34
CA PRO A 40 -2.90 -5.64 24.04
C PRO A 40 -1.90 -6.77 24.27
N GLY A 41 -2.31 -7.99 23.90
CA GLY A 41 -1.46 -9.15 23.99
C GLY A 41 -0.20 -8.81 23.22
N ALA A 42 0.96 -9.10 23.81
CA ALA A 42 2.22 -8.99 23.11
C ALA A 42 2.05 -9.69 21.75
N LEU A 43 1.96 -8.89 20.69
CA LEU A 43 1.75 -9.35 19.33
C LEU A 43 2.77 -10.47 19.09
N ASP A 44 2.31 -11.65 18.70
CA ASP A 44 3.22 -12.71 18.27
C ASP A 44 3.98 -12.18 17.04
N ARG A 45 5.29 -11.96 17.21
CA ARG A 45 6.16 -11.32 16.22
C ARG A 45 6.87 -12.34 15.34
N SER A 46 6.56 -13.63 15.46
CA SER A 46 7.27 -14.69 14.75
C SER A 46 6.35 -15.51 13.85
N GLY A 47 6.51 -15.35 12.54
CA GLY A 47 5.73 -16.06 11.52
C GLY A 47 4.48 -15.27 11.12
N GLY A 48 4.28 -15.08 9.81
CA GLY A 48 3.26 -14.17 9.28
C GLY A 48 1.85 -14.37 9.85
N TYR A 49 1.09 -13.28 9.94
CA TYR A 49 -0.28 -13.29 10.45
C TYR A 49 -1.19 -12.37 9.66
N THR A 50 -2.50 -12.65 9.68
CA THR A 50 -3.52 -11.79 9.08
C THR A 50 -4.04 -10.81 10.13
N ALA A 51 -3.81 -9.51 9.90
CA ALA A 51 -4.33 -8.45 10.74
C ALA A 51 -5.87 -8.41 10.68
N SER A 52 -6.48 -7.74 11.66
CA SER A 52 -7.94 -7.56 11.71
C SER A 52 -8.49 -6.71 10.55
N SER A 53 -7.62 -6.02 9.81
CA SER A 53 -7.91 -5.38 8.51
C SER A 53 -8.03 -6.35 7.32
N GLY A 54 -7.66 -7.61 7.51
CA GLY A 54 -7.56 -8.65 6.48
C GLY A 54 -6.23 -8.67 5.73
N ILE A 55 -5.32 -7.72 5.99
CA ILE A 55 -3.99 -7.70 5.36
C ILE A 55 -3.08 -8.69 6.09
N THR A 56 -2.49 -9.61 5.36
CA THR A 56 -1.48 -10.54 5.89
C THR A 56 -0.12 -9.87 5.90
N PHE A 57 0.54 -9.86 7.06
CA PHE A 57 1.90 -9.38 7.23
C PHE A 57 2.87 -10.55 7.36
N SER A 58 4.02 -10.45 6.70
CA SER A 58 5.09 -11.45 6.74
C SER A 58 6.45 -10.80 7.02
N GLN A 59 7.42 -11.60 7.41
CA GLN A 59 8.81 -11.19 7.47
C GLN A 59 9.46 -11.58 6.14
N SER A 60 10.29 -10.71 5.58
CA SER A 60 11.12 -11.13 4.45
C SER A 60 12.18 -12.12 4.92
N THR A 61 12.65 -12.99 4.03
CA THR A 61 13.94 -13.66 4.26
C THR A 61 15.02 -12.72 3.76
N PRO A 62 15.99 -12.30 4.58
CA PRO A 62 17.03 -11.37 4.14
C PRO A 62 17.92 -12.05 3.10
N THR A 63 17.63 -11.85 1.82
CA THR A 63 18.59 -12.04 0.73
C THR A 63 19.43 -10.77 0.65
N ILE A 64 20.56 -10.76 1.35
CA ILE A 64 21.60 -9.76 1.12
C ILE A 64 22.21 -10.10 -0.25
N ASP A 65 21.85 -9.32 -1.27
CA ASP A 65 22.56 -9.38 -2.55
C ASP A 65 23.95 -8.75 -2.37
N THR A 66 24.94 -9.60 -2.11
CA THR A 66 26.35 -9.20 -2.07
C THR A 66 26.96 -9.04 -3.47
N GLY A 67 26.20 -9.26 -4.55
CA GLY A 67 26.69 -9.22 -5.93
C GLY A 67 26.89 -7.82 -6.50
N GLY A 68 26.36 -6.79 -5.84
CA GLY A 68 26.40 -5.39 -6.31
C GLY A 68 27.31 -4.44 -5.52
N LEU A 69 28.18 -4.95 -4.64
CA LEU A 69 29.18 -4.08 -3.99
C LEU A 69 30.29 -3.80 -5.00
N PRO A 70 30.50 -2.55 -5.48
CA PRO A 70 31.68 -2.24 -6.25
C PRO A 70 32.91 -2.53 -5.37
N ALA A 71 33.86 -3.30 -5.92
CA ALA A 71 35.17 -3.40 -5.29
C ALA A 71 35.73 -1.98 -5.13
N VAL A 72 36.33 -1.72 -3.96
CA VAL A 72 36.98 -0.43 -3.69
C VAL A 72 38.12 -0.26 -4.71
N GLY A 73 37.89 0.50 -5.78
CA GLY A 73 38.91 0.71 -6.81
C GLY A 73 38.44 1.12 -8.22
N ASP A 74 37.19 0.90 -8.64
CA ASP A 74 36.83 1.01 -10.06
C ASP A 74 36.29 2.38 -10.55
N ASP A 75 36.08 3.37 -9.67
CA ASP A 75 35.58 4.70 -10.06
C ASP A 75 36.66 5.69 -10.56
N ALA A 76 37.88 5.23 -10.86
CA ALA A 76 39.01 6.11 -11.19
C ALA A 76 39.61 5.94 -12.60
N THR A 77 38.86 5.41 -13.57
CA THR A 77 39.32 5.38 -14.98
C THR A 77 38.27 5.91 -15.94
N ILE A 78 38.05 7.23 -15.90
CA ILE A 78 37.64 7.96 -17.11
C ILE A 78 38.86 7.94 -18.04
N PRO A 79 38.78 7.41 -19.27
CA PRO A 79 39.87 7.52 -20.24
C PRO A 79 40.20 9.01 -20.44
N ARG A 80 41.48 9.36 -20.34
CA ARG A 80 41.98 10.75 -20.44
C ARG A 80 41.70 11.43 -21.79
N ASP A 81 41.09 10.72 -22.74
CA ASP A 81 40.81 11.17 -24.11
C ASP A 81 39.31 11.42 -24.40
N ALA A 82 38.45 11.49 -23.38
CA ALA A 82 37.07 11.93 -23.59
C ALA A 82 37.03 13.42 -24.04
N PRO A 83 36.33 13.76 -25.14
CA PRO A 83 36.28 15.14 -25.63
C PRO A 83 35.60 16.05 -24.59
N LYS A 84 36.35 17.00 -24.07
CA LYS A 84 35.84 18.04 -23.15
C LYS A 84 34.85 18.93 -23.90
N ARG A 85 33.63 19.07 -23.38
CA ARG A 85 32.65 20.05 -23.87
C ARG A 85 33.24 21.45 -23.71
N THR A 86 33.24 22.23 -24.80
CA THR A 86 33.62 23.65 -24.77
C THR A 86 32.53 24.45 -24.06
N ILE A 87 32.94 25.34 -23.16
CA ILE A 87 32.08 26.31 -22.50
C ILE A 87 31.64 27.32 -23.57
N SER A 88 30.33 27.48 -23.75
CA SER A 88 29.75 28.57 -24.53
C SER A 88 29.46 29.72 -23.59
N ASP A 89 30.20 30.81 -23.73
CA ASP A 89 29.90 32.06 -23.02
C ASP A 89 28.61 32.66 -23.59
N VAL A 90 27.54 32.62 -22.79
CA VAL A 90 26.27 33.27 -23.10
C VAL A 90 26.31 34.68 -22.51
N ALA A 91 26.32 35.70 -23.37
CA ALA A 91 26.21 37.10 -22.96
C ALA A 91 24.76 37.40 -22.52
N LEU A 92 24.60 37.91 -21.30
CA LEU A 92 23.34 38.42 -20.78
C LEU A 92 23.05 39.82 -21.38
N PRO A 93 21.80 40.15 -21.73
CA PRO A 93 21.45 41.49 -22.21
C PRO A 93 21.57 42.56 -21.10
N GLU A 94 22.10 43.72 -21.45
CA GLU A 94 22.29 44.87 -20.57
C GLU A 94 20.95 45.55 -20.21
N PRO A 95 20.79 46.08 -18.98
CA PRO A 95 19.57 46.77 -18.57
C PRO A 95 19.48 48.17 -19.20
N GLU A 96 18.30 48.51 -19.72
CA GLU A 96 18.00 49.85 -20.23
C GLU A 96 18.00 50.90 -19.11
N THR A 97 18.86 51.90 -19.29
CA THR A 97 18.99 53.12 -18.51
C THR A 97 17.71 53.97 -18.65
N ARG A 98 16.99 54.22 -17.55
CA ARG A 98 15.97 55.29 -17.51
C ARG A 98 16.60 56.59 -17.01
N GLU A 99 16.48 57.62 -17.83
CA GLU A 99 16.87 59.01 -17.58
C GLU A 99 16.25 59.60 -16.30
N ALA A 100 17.01 60.49 -15.68
CA ALA A 100 16.63 61.31 -14.53
C ALA A 100 16.51 62.78 -14.96
N GLU A 101 15.51 63.50 -14.41
CA GLU A 101 15.53 64.92 -13.96
C GLU A 101 14.09 65.40 -13.61
N PRO A 102 13.83 66.50 -12.85
CA PRO A 102 14.68 67.42 -12.05
C PRO A 102 14.16 67.69 -10.58
N PRO A 103 14.76 68.60 -9.76
CA PRO A 103 14.57 68.71 -8.29
C PRO A 103 13.48 69.74 -7.80
N PRO A 104 13.24 69.93 -6.47
CA PRO A 104 11.92 70.25 -5.88
C PRO A 104 11.75 71.65 -5.23
N ALA A 105 10.51 71.99 -4.82
CA ALA A 105 10.13 72.92 -3.71
C ALA A 105 8.58 72.96 -3.49
N PRO A 106 8.03 73.45 -2.35
CA PRO A 106 8.43 73.32 -0.94
C PRO A 106 7.28 72.79 -0.02
N GLU A 107 7.60 72.67 1.27
CA GLU A 107 6.94 71.98 2.39
C GLU A 107 5.48 72.35 2.77
N ALA A 108 4.80 71.37 3.38
CA ALA A 108 3.65 71.53 4.27
C ALA A 108 3.86 70.66 5.54
N PRO A 109 3.28 71.04 6.71
CA PRO A 109 3.82 70.75 8.05
C PRO A 109 3.60 69.30 8.56
N PRO A 110 4.32 68.89 9.64
CA PRO A 110 4.46 67.49 10.02
C PRO A 110 3.20 66.93 10.72
N SER A 111 2.73 65.79 10.22
CA SER A 111 1.84 64.87 10.95
C SER A 111 2.67 63.86 11.76
N ALA A 112 2.06 63.42 12.86
CA ALA A 112 2.60 62.70 14.01
C ALA A 112 3.49 61.45 13.69
N PRO A 113 4.35 61.02 14.64
CA PRO A 113 5.20 59.85 14.46
C PRO A 113 4.36 58.57 14.30
N PRO A 114 4.75 57.62 13.42
CA PRO A 114 4.11 56.32 13.37
C PRO A 114 4.47 55.49 14.62
N GLU A 115 3.44 54.87 15.19
CA GLU A 115 3.54 53.84 16.24
C GLU A 115 4.45 52.69 15.80
N ALA A 116 5.23 52.20 16.76
CA ALA A 116 6.06 51.01 16.62
C ALA A 116 5.19 49.78 16.23
N PRO A 117 5.73 48.82 15.46
CA PRO A 117 5.04 47.57 15.20
C PRO A 117 4.79 46.83 16.52
N PRO A 118 3.61 46.19 16.71
CA PRO A 118 3.36 45.42 17.91
C PRO A 118 4.35 44.26 18.01
N GLU A 119 4.99 44.18 19.17
CA GLU A 119 5.81 43.09 19.63
C GLU A 119 5.02 41.78 19.49
N ALA A 120 5.55 40.84 18.69
CA ALA A 120 4.94 39.55 18.46
C ALA A 120 4.81 38.81 19.80
N ALA A 121 3.57 38.56 20.20
CA ALA A 121 3.27 37.66 21.31
C ALA A 121 3.89 36.27 21.01
N PRO A 122 4.45 35.58 22.02
CA PRO A 122 5.02 34.26 21.81
C PRO A 122 3.95 33.30 21.27
N GLU A 123 4.24 32.69 20.12
CA GLU A 123 3.46 31.58 19.56
C GLU A 123 3.27 30.52 20.65
N ALA A 124 2.01 30.23 20.95
CA ALA A 124 1.65 29.11 21.79
C ALA A 124 2.20 27.81 21.14
N PRO A 125 2.65 26.82 21.95
CA PRO A 125 3.07 25.53 21.42
C PRO A 125 1.94 24.94 20.55
N PRO A 126 2.24 24.31 19.41
CA PRO A 126 1.22 23.70 18.58
C PRO A 126 0.42 22.72 19.43
N GLU A 127 -0.91 22.91 19.46
CA GLU A 127 -1.84 21.92 20.02
C GLU A 127 -1.47 20.56 19.45
N ALA A 128 -1.15 19.61 20.33
CA ALA A 128 -0.86 18.24 19.95
C ALA A 128 -2.07 17.73 19.16
N ALA A 129 -1.89 17.47 17.86
CA ALA A 129 -2.95 16.97 17.00
C ALA A 129 -3.60 15.76 17.67
N GLU A 130 -4.90 15.82 17.92
CA GLU A 130 -5.64 14.71 18.47
C GLU A 130 -5.46 13.50 17.54
N ILE A 131 -4.77 12.47 18.03
CA ILE A 131 -4.59 11.22 17.30
C ILE A 131 -5.99 10.65 17.08
N GLU A 132 -6.35 10.43 15.81
CA GLU A 132 -7.66 9.92 15.47
C GLU A 132 -7.80 8.53 16.08
N ALA A 133 -8.86 8.31 16.87
CA ALA A 133 -9.21 6.98 17.34
C ALA A 133 -9.57 6.12 16.12
N ILE A 134 -8.60 5.33 15.63
CA ILE A 134 -8.80 4.50 14.44
C ILE A 134 -9.90 3.48 14.76
N ALA A 135 -11.00 3.57 14.02
CA ALA A 135 -12.13 2.66 14.21
C ALA A 135 -11.68 1.19 14.06
N PRO A 136 -12.25 0.26 14.85
CA PRO A 136 -11.93 -1.15 14.74
C PRO A 136 -12.06 -1.62 13.28
N PRO A 137 -11.09 -2.38 12.76
CA PRO A 137 -11.12 -2.82 11.36
C PRO A 137 -12.20 -3.90 11.08
N GLU A 138 -12.96 -4.32 12.09
CA GLU A 138 -14.08 -5.26 11.97
C GLU A 138 -15.12 -4.80 10.92
N GLY A 139 -15.51 -5.71 10.03
CA GLY A 139 -16.46 -5.44 8.94
C GLY A 139 -15.94 -4.49 7.84
N ARG A 140 -14.70 -3.99 7.92
CA ARG A 140 -14.10 -3.12 6.89
C ARG A 140 -14.03 -3.84 5.55
N LEU A 141 -13.55 -5.08 5.56
CA LEU A 141 -13.35 -5.87 4.37
C LEU A 141 -14.68 -6.26 3.70
N GLU A 142 -15.75 -6.49 4.47
CA GLU A 142 -17.09 -6.73 3.95
C GLU A 142 -17.68 -5.49 3.26
N ARG A 143 -17.53 -4.29 3.86
CA ARG A 143 -17.92 -3.03 3.23
C ARG A 143 -17.17 -2.79 1.91
N LEU A 144 -15.88 -3.11 1.89
CA LEU A 144 -15.00 -2.96 0.73
C LEU A 144 -15.35 -3.96 -0.39
N ARG A 145 -15.63 -5.23 -0.06
CA ARG A 145 -16.18 -6.22 -1.01
C ARG A 145 -17.50 -5.73 -1.64
N GLY A 146 -18.38 -5.13 -0.84
CA GLY A 146 -19.62 -4.53 -1.35
C GLY A 146 -19.44 -3.30 -2.25
N ARG A 147 -18.29 -2.61 -2.19
CA ARG A 147 -17.95 -1.53 -3.15
C ARG A 147 -17.42 -2.09 -4.46
N LEU A 148 -16.55 -3.09 -4.40
CA LEU A 148 -16.05 -3.83 -5.57
C LEU A 148 -17.20 -4.42 -6.41
N ALA A 149 -18.15 -5.09 -5.77
CA ALA A 149 -19.30 -5.69 -6.46
C ALA A 149 -20.21 -4.67 -7.17
N ARG A 150 -20.19 -3.39 -6.77
CA ARG A 150 -21.00 -2.34 -7.41
C ARG A 150 -20.38 -1.80 -8.70
N SER A 151 -19.06 -1.88 -8.89
CA SER A 151 -18.38 -1.29 -10.05
C SER A 151 -18.20 -2.28 -11.22
N GLN A 152 -18.28 -3.59 -10.99
CA GLN A 152 -17.80 -4.60 -11.96
C GLN A 152 -18.86 -5.50 -12.60
N ASN A 153 -20.15 -5.27 -12.36
CA ASN A 153 -21.24 -6.15 -12.81
C ASN A 153 -21.47 -6.23 -14.34
N ALA A 154 -20.81 -5.40 -15.15
CA ALA A 154 -21.08 -5.32 -16.59
C ALA A 154 -20.42 -6.46 -17.39
N LEU A 155 -19.15 -6.79 -17.10
CA LEU A 155 -18.44 -7.85 -17.81
C LEU A 155 -19.05 -9.23 -17.55
N GLY A 156 -19.30 -9.56 -16.27
CA GLY A 156 -19.88 -10.84 -15.89
C GLY A 156 -21.17 -11.15 -16.63
N ARG A 157 -22.12 -10.20 -16.63
CA ARG A 157 -23.41 -10.38 -17.32
C ARG A 157 -23.26 -10.55 -18.84
N SER A 158 -22.34 -9.81 -19.46
CA SER A 158 -22.12 -9.89 -20.91
C SER A 158 -21.55 -11.26 -21.30
N VAL A 159 -20.47 -11.69 -20.63
CA VAL A 159 -19.81 -12.96 -20.93
C VAL A 159 -20.71 -14.15 -20.57
N LEU A 160 -21.41 -14.11 -19.43
CA LEU A 160 -22.33 -15.18 -19.04
C LEU A 160 -23.55 -15.27 -19.95
N GLY A 161 -24.08 -14.15 -20.43
CA GLY A 161 -25.17 -14.15 -21.39
C GLY A 161 -24.77 -14.80 -22.72
N LEU A 162 -23.53 -14.60 -23.17
CA LEU A 162 -22.99 -15.25 -24.35
C LEU A 162 -22.80 -16.76 -24.11
N ILE A 163 -22.19 -17.15 -22.99
CA ILE A 163 -21.87 -18.57 -22.71
C ILE A 163 -23.12 -19.39 -22.33
N GLY A 164 -24.10 -18.79 -21.66
CA GLY A 164 -25.30 -19.47 -21.16
C GLY A 164 -26.33 -19.82 -22.25
N GLY A 165 -26.13 -19.34 -23.48
CA GLY A 165 -27.06 -19.49 -24.60
C GLY A 165 -27.15 -20.89 -25.22
N GLY A 166 -26.22 -21.81 -24.94
CA GLY A 166 -26.21 -23.17 -25.48
C GLY A 166 -24.90 -23.54 -26.18
N ASP A 167 -24.97 -24.30 -27.29
CA ASP A 167 -23.80 -24.67 -28.09
C ASP A 167 -23.18 -23.41 -28.71
N LEU A 168 -22.00 -23.03 -28.21
CA LEU A 168 -21.26 -21.85 -28.68
C LEU A 168 -20.59 -22.15 -30.01
N ASP A 169 -21.01 -21.46 -31.06
CA ASP A 169 -20.31 -21.42 -32.34
C ASP A 169 -19.09 -20.47 -32.29
N GLU A 170 -18.32 -20.44 -33.37
CA GLU A 170 -17.08 -19.65 -33.42
C GLU A 170 -17.36 -18.13 -33.34
N GLU A 171 -18.52 -17.67 -33.82
CA GLU A 171 -18.96 -16.27 -33.70
C GLU A 171 -19.20 -15.90 -32.23
N SER A 172 -19.91 -16.76 -31.48
CA SER A 172 -20.15 -16.57 -30.05
C SER A 172 -18.84 -16.50 -29.25
N TRP A 173 -17.84 -17.30 -29.63
CA TRP A 173 -16.52 -17.26 -28.99
C TRP A 173 -15.74 -15.99 -29.30
N GLN A 174 -15.86 -15.45 -30.52
CA GLN A 174 -15.26 -14.17 -30.88
C GLN A 174 -15.89 -13.03 -30.05
N ASP A 175 -17.21 -13.06 -29.84
CA ASP A 175 -17.89 -12.07 -28.99
C ASP A 175 -17.43 -12.13 -27.53
N VAL A 176 -17.18 -13.35 -27.02
CA VAL A 176 -16.59 -13.55 -25.69
C VAL A 176 -15.18 -12.97 -25.64
N GLU A 177 -14.35 -13.23 -26.64
CA GLU A 177 -13.00 -12.66 -26.76
C GLU A 177 -13.03 -11.13 -26.73
N ASP A 178 -13.82 -10.53 -27.61
CA ASP A 178 -13.95 -9.09 -27.74
C ASP A 178 -14.42 -8.46 -26.44
N THR A 179 -15.36 -9.10 -25.73
CA THR A 179 -15.83 -8.65 -24.42
C THR A 179 -14.71 -8.65 -23.37
N LEU A 180 -13.90 -9.71 -23.32
CA LEU A 180 -12.77 -9.81 -22.39
C LEU A 180 -11.68 -8.77 -22.72
N LEU A 181 -11.42 -8.53 -24.00
CA LEU A 181 -10.47 -7.50 -24.45
C LEU A 181 -10.93 -6.08 -24.11
N VAL A 182 -12.21 -5.76 -24.34
CA VAL A 182 -12.80 -4.45 -24.02
C VAL A 182 -12.70 -4.13 -22.53
N ALA A 183 -12.75 -5.14 -21.68
CA ALA A 183 -12.59 -5.00 -20.24
C ALA A 183 -11.14 -4.91 -19.76
N ASP A 184 -10.17 -4.79 -20.67
CA ASP A 184 -8.74 -4.61 -20.42
C ASP A 184 -8.02 -5.83 -19.80
N LEU A 185 -8.49 -7.08 -20.03
CA LEU A 185 -7.73 -8.28 -19.63
C LEU A 185 -6.41 -8.42 -20.39
N GLY A 186 -6.37 -7.94 -21.64
CA GLY A 186 -5.22 -8.05 -22.53
C GLY A 186 -5.20 -9.37 -23.31
N PRO A 187 -4.54 -9.39 -24.48
CA PRO A 187 -4.67 -10.48 -25.45
C PRO A 187 -4.21 -11.83 -24.92
N VAL A 188 -3.09 -11.88 -24.20
CA VAL A 188 -2.51 -13.14 -23.72
C VAL A 188 -3.40 -13.79 -22.64
N VAL A 189 -3.88 -13.00 -21.67
CA VAL A 189 -4.79 -13.50 -20.64
C VAL A 189 -6.11 -13.91 -21.28
N THR A 190 -6.66 -13.11 -22.19
CA THR A 190 -7.90 -13.45 -22.90
C THR A 190 -7.76 -14.78 -23.66
N GLU A 191 -6.68 -14.98 -24.42
CA GLU A 191 -6.43 -16.23 -25.14
C GLU A 191 -6.35 -17.43 -24.17
N SER A 192 -5.63 -17.27 -23.05
CA SER A 192 -5.55 -18.30 -21.99
C SER A 192 -6.93 -18.63 -21.41
N VAL A 193 -7.73 -17.61 -21.08
CA VAL A 193 -9.08 -17.76 -20.54
C VAL A 193 -9.97 -18.51 -21.51
N ILE A 194 -9.99 -18.12 -22.79
CA ILE A 194 -10.81 -18.76 -23.83
C ILE A 194 -10.41 -20.21 -24.01
N SER A 195 -9.10 -20.49 -24.11
CA SER A 195 -8.58 -21.84 -24.28
C SER A 195 -9.02 -22.76 -23.12
N GLN A 196 -8.85 -22.30 -21.89
CA GLN A 196 -9.27 -23.04 -20.69
C GLN A 196 -10.78 -23.21 -20.61
N LEU A 197 -11.53 -22.16 -20.94
CA LEU A 197 -12.99 -22.19 -20.92
C LEU A 197 -13.53 -23.18 -21.96
N ARG A 198 -13.08 -23.10 -23.23
CA ARG A 198 -13.41 -24.07 -24.30
C ARG A 198 -13.14 -25.50 -23.85
N SER A 199 -11.95 -25.76 -23.29
CA SER A 199 -11.56 -27.07 -22.81
C SER A 199 -12.45 -27.60 -21.67
N ARG A 200 -12.76 -26.77 -20.67
CA ARG A 200 -13.59 -27.15 -19.51
C ARG A 200 -15.07 -27.28 -19.86
N LEU A 201 -15.60 -26.44 -20.75
CA LEU A 201 -16.97 -26.58 -21.24
C LEU A 201 -17.14 -27.85 -22.08
N ALA A 202 -16.16 -28.19 -22.93
CA ALA A 202 -16.23 -29.39 -23.77
C ALA A 202 -16.07 -30.70 -22.98
N SER A 203 -15.32 -30.69 -21.88
CA SER A 203 -15.07 -31.88 -21.05
C SER A 203 -16.00 -32.01 -19.84
N GLY A 204 -16.67 -30.93 -19.44
CA GLY A 204 -17.54 -30.86 -18.27
C GLY A 204 -19.01 -31.18 -18.56
N ASN A 205 -19.76 -31.54 -17.52
CA ASN A 205 -21.23 -31.59 -17.57
C ASN A 205 -21.80 -30.18 -17.31
N VAL A 206 -21.53 -29.22 -18.21
CA VAL A 206 -22.10 -27.87 -18.10
C VAL A 206 -23.49 -27.90 -18.73
N ARG A 207 -24.54 -27.74 -17.91
CA ARG A 207 -25.93 -27.87 -18.36
C ARG A 207 -26.76 -26.64 -18.06
N THR A 208 -26.25 -25.74 -17.22
CA THR A 208 -26.94 -24.54 -16.78
C THR A 208 -26.01 -23.33 -16.86
N GLU A 209 -26.59 -22.14 -16.93
CA GLU A 209 -25.86 -20.87 -16.84
C GLU A 209 -25.05 -20.77 -15.53
N ALA A 210 -25.55 -21.36 -14.44
CA ALA A 210 -24.86 -21.41 -13.16
C ALA A 210 -23.58 -22.26 -13.23
N ASP A 211 -23.61 -23.39 -13.96
CA ASP A 211 -22.43 -24.22 -14.19
C ASP A 211 -21.40 -23.47 -15.04
N ALA A 212 -21.84 -22.80 -16.11
CA ALA A 212 -20.98 -21.97 -16.95
C ALA A 212 -20.32 -20.83 -16.16
N LYS A 213 -21.08 -20.18 -15.26
CA LYS A 213 -20.57 -19.17 -14.34
C LYS A 213 -19.50 -19.72 -13.41
N ALA A 214 -19.72 -20.90 -12.84
CA ALA A 214 -18.73 -21.54 -11.98
C ALA A 214 -17.43 -21.85 -12.74
N VAL A 215 -17.53 -22.34 -13.98
CA VAL A 215 -16.34 -22.61 -14.81
C VAL A 215 -15.59 -21.31 -15.13
N LEU A 216 -16.28 -20.26 -15.59
CA LEU A 216 -15.66 -18.97 -15.88
C LEU A 216 -14.98 -18.38 -14.64
N ARG A 217 -15.67 -18.43 -13.50
CA ARG A 217 -15.14 -18.01 -12.20
C ARG A 217 -13.83 -18.71 -11.88
N ASP A 218 -13.80 -20.04 -11.99
CA ASP A 218 -12.60 -20.81 -11.66
C ASP A 218 -11.46 -20.53 -12.64
N VAL A 219 -11.74 -20.36 -13.94
CA VAL A 219 -10.72 -19.99 -14.93
C VAL A 219 -10.11 -18.62 -14.59
N LEU A 220 -10.94 -17.61 -14.32
CA LEU A 220 -10.46 -16.27 -13.95
C LEU A 220 -9.69 -16.26 -12.63
N ILE A 221 -10.11 -17.05 -11.62
CA ILE A 221 -9.34 -17.16 -10.37
C ILE A 221 -7.95 -17.77 -10.64
N ASN A 222 -7.88 -18.80 -11.49
CA ASN A 222 -6.60 -19.44 -11.83
C ASN A 222 -5.65 -18.50 -12.58
N GLU A 223 -6.16 -17.65 -13.48
CA GLU A 223 -5.37 -16.61 -14.16
C GLU A 223 -4.79 -15.56 -13.19
N LEU A 224 -5.41 -15.39 -12.03
CA LEU A 224 -4.87 -14.53 -10.98
C LEU A 224 -3.83 -15.22 -10.10
N HIS A 225 -3.43 -16.46 -10.38
CA HIS A 225 -2.38 -17.20 -9.65
C HIS A 225 -2.54 -17.09 -8.12
N PRO A 226 -3.58 -17.74 -7.55
CA PRO A 226 -3.93 -17.59 -6.13
C PRO A 226 -2.84 -18.13 -5.18
N ASP A 227 -1.88 -18.88 -5.70
CA ASP A 227 -0.70 -19.42 -5.02
C ASP A 227 0.42 -18.39 -4.80
N MET A 228 0.43 -17.29 -5.56
CA MET A 228 1.41 -16.21 -5.36
C MET A 228 1.22 -15.51 -4.01
N ASP A 229 2.31 -15.31 -3.26
CA ASP A 229 2.30 -14.66 -1.95
C ASP A 229 1.89 -13.18 -2.01
N ARG A 230 0.74 -12.86 -1.41
CA ARG A 230 0.19 -11.49 -1.32
C ARG A 230 0.42 -10.81 0.02
N SER A 231 1.17 -11.43 0.92
CA SER A 231 1.51 -10.83 2.20
C SER A 231 2.37 -9.58 2.00
N ILE A 232 2.16 -8.57 2.85
CA ILE A 232 3.02 -7.39 2.91
C ILE A 232 4.17 -7.70 3.86
N ARG A 233 5.41 -7.64 3.36
CA ARG A 233 6.60 -7.89 4.17
C ARG A 233 6.87 -6.70 5.09
N ALA A 234 6.15 -6.64 6.20
CA ALA A 234 6.17 -5.54 7.18
C ALA A 234 6.42 -6.03 8.62
N LEU A 235 6.90 -7.26 8.81
CA LEU A 235 7.37 -7.72 10.11
C LEU A 235 8.82 -7.27 10.34
N PRO A 236 9.15 -6.65 11.49
CA PRO A 236 10.52 -6.21 11.78
C PRO A 236 11.49 -7.38 11.90
N HIS A 237 12.78 -7.07 11.75
CA HIS A 237 13.88 -7.99 12.02
C HIS A 237 14.40 -7.79 13.45
N ALA A 238 15.35 -8.62 13.87
CA ALA A 238 15.90 -8.58 15.23
C ALA A 238 16.67 -7.27 15.52
N ASP A 239 17.28 -6.69 14.49
CA ASP A 239 18.24 -5.59 14.57
C ASP A 239 17.79 -4.32 13.81
N HIS A 240 16.75 -4.42 12.98
CA HIS A 240 16.24 -3.29 12.19
C HIS A 240 14.73 -3.41 11.88
N PRO A 241 14.03 -2.29 11.61
CA PRO A 241 12.63 -2.32 11.17
C PRO A 241 12.51 -2.98 9.79
N SER A 242 11.28 -3.34 9.45
CA SER A 242 11.00 -3.70 8.06
C SER A 242 10.95 -2.46 7.18
N VAL A 243 11.58 -2.47 6.01
CA VAL A 243 11.65 -1.31 5.11
C VAL A 243 10.85 -1.54 3.83
N LEU A 244 9.81 -0.71 3.64
CA LEU A 244 8.90 -0.72 2.51
C LEU A 244 9.18 0.50 1.62
N LEU A 245 9.52 0.26 0.36
CA LEU A 245 9.72 1.30 -0.64
C LEU A 245 8.49 1.42 -1.53
N ILE A 246 7.85 2.60 -1.57
CA ILE A 246 6.66 2.84 -2.38
C ILE A 246 7.04 3.62 -3.63
N VAL A 247 6.91 3.00 -4.80
CA VAL A 247 7.29 3.56 -6.10
C VAL A 247 6.09 3.65 -7.05
N GLY A 248 6.25 4.36 -8.16
CA GLY A 248 5.26 4.43 -9.23
C GLY A 248 5.07 5.80 -9.85
N VAL A 249 4.16 5.87 -10.81
CA VAL A 249 3.97 7.05 -11.65
C VAL A 249 3.28 8.20 -10.89
N ASN A 250 3.46 9.43 -11.34
CA ASN A 250 2.71 10.57 -10.82
C ASN A 250 1.19 10.38 -10.96
N GLY A 251 0.45 10.82 -9.94
CA GLY A 251 -1.02 10.79 -9.96
C GLY A 251 -1.66 9.43 -9.69
N THR A 252 -0.86 8.37 -9.45
CA THR A 252 -1.38 7.02 -9.13
C THR A 252 -1.79 6.84 -7.66
N GLY A 253 -1.57 7.85 -6.82
CA GLY A 253 -1.96 7.80 -5.41
C GLY A 253 -0.91 7.22 -4.46
N LYS A 254 0.39 7.32 -4.77
CA LYS A 254 1.52 6.87 -3.90
C LYS A 254 1.44 7.40 -2.47
N THR A 255 1.54 8.72 -2.27
CA THR A 255 1.50 9.37 -0.95
C THR A 255 0.22 9.02 -0.19
N THR A 256 -0.93 8.95 -0.88
CA THR A 256 -2.20 8.51 -0.28
C THR A 256 -2.14 7.04 0.15
N THR A 257 -1.54 6.16 -0.65
CA THR A 257 -1.35 4.75 -0.32
C THR A 257 -0.42 4.57 0.88
N VAL A 258 0.68 5.34 0.95
CA VAL A 258 1.60 5.37 2.10
C VAL A 258 0.83 5.74 3.37
N GLY A 259 0.03 6.81 3.33
CA GLY A 259 -0.78 7.25 4.46
C GLY A 259 -1.82 6.23 4.91
N LYS A 260 -2.54 5.61 3.97
CA LYS A 260 -3.52 4.54 4.26
C LYS A 260 -2.84 3.29 4.83
N LEU A 261 -1.70 2.89 4.27
CA LEU A 261 -0.93 1.76 4.78
C LEU A 261 -0.39 2.04 6.18
N ALA A 262 0.11 3.25 6.44
CA ALA A 262 0.53 3.68 7.78
C ALA A 262 -0.62 3.58 8.79
N ARG A 263 -1.83 4.04 8.42
CA ARG A 263 -3.03 3.88 9.24
C ARG A 263 -3.32 2.41 9.58
N VAL A 264 -3.23 1.52 8.59
CA VAL A 264 -3.43 0.07 8.80
C VAL A 264 -2.39 -0.49 9.76
N LEU A 265 -1.11 -0.16 9.56
CA LEU A 265 -0.01 -0.66 10.39
C LEU A 265 -0.12 -0.16 11.83
N VAL A 266 -0.45 1.12 12.04
CA VAL A 266 -0.63 1.67 13.39
C VAL A 266 -1.89 1.10 14.06
N ALA A 267 -2.99 0.92 13.33
CA ALA A 267 -4.19 0.26 13.86
C ALA A 267 -3.94 -1.18 14.31
N ASP A 268 -2.97 -1.83 13.68
CA ASP A 268 -2.48 -3.18 14.02
C ASP A 268 -1.43 -3.16 15.17
N GLY A 269 -1.18 -2.00 15.78
CA GLY A 269 -0.32 -1.84 16.94
C GLY A 269 1.17 -1.66 16.63
N ARG A 270 1.53 -1.38 15.37
CA ARG A 270 2.93 -1.20 14.95
C ARG A 270 3.40 0.24 15.10
N ARG A 271 4.67 0.41 15.44
CA ARG A 271 5.38 1.69 15.41
C ARG A 271 5.89 1.94 14.00
N VAL A 272 5.44 3.04 13.40
CA VAL A 272 5.67 3.36 11.99
C VAL A 272 6.44 4.66 11.86
N VAL A 273 7.49 4.64 11.04
CA VAL A 273 8.21 5.82 10.57
C VAL A 273 8.00 5.99 9.06
N LEU A 274 7.72 7.20 8.61
CA LEU A 274 7.51 7.54 7.20
C LEU A 274 8.67 8.39 6.68
N GLY A 275 9.25 8.00 5.55
CA GLY A 275 10.27 8.78 4.85
C GLY A 275 9.67 9.56 3.68
N ALA A 276 9.72 10.89 3.75
CA ALA A 276 9.22 11.79 2.71
C ALA A 276 10.29 12.00 1.60
N ALA A 277 10.58 10.95 0.83
CA ALA A 277 11.59 10.98 -0.22
C ALA A 277 11.09 11.54 -1.58
N ASP A 278 9.80 11.92 -1.71
CA ASP A 278 9.32 12.80 -2.80
C ASP A 278 9.72 14.26 -2.53
N THR A 279 11.03 14.54 -2.61
CA THR A 279 11.61 15.85 -2.25
C THR A 279 11.37 16.93 -3.30
N PHE A 280 10.92 16.55 -4.50
CA PHE A 280 10.57 17.46 -5.60
C PHE A 280 9.19 18.10 -5.45
N ARG A 281 8.34 17.56 -4.59
CA ARG A 281 6.98 18.06 -4.36
C ARG A 281 6.85 18.44 -2.90
N ALA A 282 7.07 19.71 -2.58
CA ALA A 282 6.89 20.25 -1.22
C ALA A 282 5.53 19.83 -0.61
N ALA A 283 4.46 19.93 -1.41
CA ALA A 283 3.12 19.52 -1.00
C ALA A 283 2.98 18.01 -0.70
N ALA A 284 3.82 17.14 -1.27
CA ALA A 284 3.77 15.70 -0.98
C ALA A 284 4.29 15.42 0.44
N ALA A 285 5.39 16.07 0.85
CA ALA A 285 5.90 15.97 2.21
C ALA A 285 4.89 16.51 3.25
N ASP A 286 4.23 17.64 2.97
CA ASP A 286 3.21 18.19 3.86
C ASP A 286 1.94 17.32 3.92
N GLN A 287 1.55 16.73 2.78
CA GLN A 287 0.46 15.75 2.73
C GLN A 287 0.80 14.51 3.58
N LEU A 288 2.02 13.98 3.46
CA LEU A 288 2.48 12.83 4.23
C LEU A 288 2.55 13.15 5.73
N GLN A 289 3.01 14.35 6.09
CA GLN A 289 3.00 14.84 7.47
C GLN A 289 1.59 14.89 8.05
N THR A 290 0.62 15.36 7.27
CA THR A 290 -0.79 15.40 7.68
C THR A 290 -1.34 14.00 7.93
N TRP A 291 -1.01 13.03 7.08
CA TRP A 291 -1.37 11.63 7.31
C TRP A 291 -0.75 11.08 8.59
N ALA A 292 0.54 11.31 8.78
CA ALA A 292 1.29 10.80 9.92
C ALA A 292 0.76 11.34 11.25
N SER A 293 0.53 12.66 11.34
CA SER A 293 -0.01 13.30 12.55
C SER A 293 -1.39 12.77 12.93
N ARG A 294 -2.24 12.42 11.96
CA ARG A 294 -3.58 11.85 12.22
C ARG A 294 -3.51 10.44 12.81
N VAL A 295 -2.53 9.64 12.39
CA VAL A 295 -2.41 8.22 12.79
C VAL A 295 -1.40 7.99 13.90
N GLY A 296 -0.62 9.01 14.29
CA GLY A 296 0.44 8.86 15.29
C GLY A 296 1.73 8.22 14.76
N ALA A 297 2.01 8.35 13.45
CA ALA A 297 3.27 7.93 12.86
C ALA A 297 4.30 9.08 12.88
N GLU A 298 5.59 8.75 12.92
CA GLU A 298 6.66 9.75 12.82
C GLU A 298 7.04 9.97 11.35
N VAL A 299 7.48 11.18 11.00
CA VAL A 299 7.95 11.51 9.64
C VAL A 299 9.38 11.99 9.67
N VAL A 300 10.15 11.56 8.67
CA VAL A 300 11.45 12.13 8.31
C VAL A 300 11.32 12.84 6.97
N ARG A 301 11.68 14.12 6.94
CA ARG A 301 11.62 14.98 5.75
C ARG A 301 12.93 15.76 5.62
N GLY A 302 13.42 15.90 4.39
CA GLY A 302 14.52 16.79 4.04
C GLY A 302 14.05 18.21 3.73
N ALA A 303 15.00 19.07 3.36
CA ALA A 303 14.69 20.34 2.71
C ALA A 303 14.06 20.11 1.32
N GLU A 304 13.36 21.11 0.79
CA GLU A 304 12.85 21.04 -0.59
C GLU A 304 14.02 20.87 -1.58
N GLY A 305 13.90 19.90 -2.50
CA GLY A 305 14.97 19.54 -3.42
C GLY A 305 16.17 18.80 -2.78
N ALA A 306 16.06 18.35 -1.53
CA ALA A 306 17.06 17.47 -0.93
C ALA A 306 17.18 16.15 -1.71
N ASP A 307 18.32 15.48 -1.57
CA ASP A 307 18.54 14.17 -2.18
C ASP A 307 17.61 13.11 -1.57
N PRO A 308 16.71 12.46 -2.34
CA PRO A 308 15.78 11.46 -1.82
C PRO A 308 16.46 10.29 -1.11
N ALA A 309 17.62 9.87 -1.60
CA ALA A 309 18.38 8.77 -1.00
C ALA A 309 18.87 9.12 0.41
N SER A 310 19.19 10.39 0.66
CA SER A 310 19.59 10.88 1.99
C SER A 310 18.40 10.91 2.95
N VAL A 311 17.24 11.39 2.50
CA VAL A 311 16.00 11.36 3.33
C VAL A 311 15.57 9.93 3.66
N ALA A 312 15.69 9.02 2.71
CA ALA A 312 15.38 7.60 2.93
C ALA A 312 16.35 6.94 3.92
N PHE A 313 17.65 7.26 3.84
CA PHE A 313 18.65 6.82 4.81
C PHE A 313 18.30 7.28 6.23
N ASP A 314 18.03 8.57 6.39
CA ASP A 314 17.69 9.17 7.68
C ASP A 314 16.40 8.57 8.27
N ALA A 315 15.42 8.25 7.42
CA ALA A 315 14.19 7.58 7.83
C ALA A 315 14.46 6.18 8.42
N VAL A 316 15.34 5.42 7.78
CA VAL A 316 15.73 4.09 8.26
C VAL A 316 16.57 4.18 9.53
N ASP A 317 17.55 5.08 9.58
CA ASP A 317 18.38 5.25 10.77
C ASP A 317 17.57 5.70 11.99
N LYS A 318 16.64 6.65 11.79
CA LYS A 318 15.67 7.04 12.81
C LYS A 318 14.77 5.86 13.21
N GLY A 319 14.28 5.09 12.24
CA GLY A 319 13.50 3.88 12.51
C GLY A 319 14.24 2.89 13.41
N ILE A 320 15.54 2.70 13.19
CA ILE A 320 16.38 1.83 14.02
C ILE A 320 16.58 2.43 15.41
N ALA A 321 16.91 3.72 15.50
CA ALA A 321 17.12 4.41 16.78
C ALA A 321 15.86 4.47 17.66
N ALA A 322 14.69 4.68 17.05
CA ALA A 322 13.39 4.66 17.72
C ALA A 322 12.88 3.22 17.99
N GLY A 323 13.60 2.22 17.47
CA GLY A 323 13.22 0.82 17.51
C GLY A 323 11.88 0.57 16.82
N ALA A 324 11.53 1.33 15.78
CA ALA A 324 10.28 1.18 15.02
C ALA A 324 10.11 -0.24 14.47
N ASP A 325 8.87 -0.64 14.20
CA ASP A 325 8.59 -1.95 13.62
C ASP A 325 8.65 -1.88 12.08
N VAL A 326 8.25 -0.74 11.49
CA VAL A 326 8.18 -0.54 10.04
C VAL A 326 8.61 0.87 9.63
N VAL A 327 9.38 0.97 8.55
CA VAL A 327 9.70 2.21 7.84
C VAL A 327 9.06 2.16 6.45
N VAL A 328 8.26 3.16 6.09
CA VAL A 328 7.65 3.28 4.75
C VAL A 328 8.17 4.52 4.05
N VAL A 329 8.80 4.36 2.88
CA VAL A 329 9.44 5.45 2.13
C VAL A 329 8.57 5.80 0.92
N ASP A 330 8.09 7.06 0.85
CA ASP A 330 7.35 7.62 -0.29
C ASP A 330 8.33 8.25 -1.29
N THR A 331 8.36 7.79 -2.54
CA THR A 331 9.30 8.29 -3.56
C THR A 331 8.63 9.20 -4.59
N ALA A 332 9.45 9.94 -5.34
CA ALA A 332 8.98 10.67 -6.53
C ALA A 332 8.46 9.71 -7.63
N GLY A 333 7.64 10.24 -8.57
CA GLY A 333 7.05 9.48 -9.68
C GLY A 333 7.16 10.11 -11.07
N ARG A 334 8.09 11.05 -11.26
CA ARG A 334 8.24 11.86 -12.49
C ARG A 334 8.93 11.07 -13.62
N LEU A 335 8.20 10.22 -14.33
CA LEU A 335 8.78 9.37 -15.38
C LEU A 335 9.18 10.08 -16.68
N HIS A 336 8.80 11.35 -16.87
CA HIS A 336 9.12 12.08 -18.11
C HIS A 336 10.65 12.26 -18.34
N THR A 337 11.46 12.09 -17.30
CA THR A 337 12.92 11.96 -17.38
C THR A 337 13.35 10.52 -17.05
N LYS A 338 13.12 9.59 -17.99
CA LYS A 338 13.32 8.14 -17.80
C LYS A 338 14.68 7.76 -17.18
N VAL A 339 15.77 8.44 -17.57
CA VAL A 339 17.12 8.13 -17.06
C VAL A 339 17.29 8.62 -15.62
N GLY A 340 16.98 9.90 -15.35
CA GLY A 340 17.21 10.50 -14.03
C GLY A 340 16.38 9.88 -12.89
N LEU A 341 15.11 9.52 -13.15
CA LEU A 341 14.27 8.91 -12.11
C LEU A 341 14.74 7.49 -11.75
N MET A 342 15.21 6.73 -12.74
CA MET A 342 15.62 5.35 -12.54
C MET A 342 16.94 5.28 -11.77
N ASP A 343 17.91 6.11 -12.13
CA ASP A 343 19.16 6.27 -11.38
C ASP A 343 18.90 6.71 -9.93
N GLU A 344 17.91 7.57 -9.73
CA GLU A 344 17.50 8.05 -8.41
C GLU A 344 16.88 6.95 -7.55
N LEU A 345 15.95 6.15 -8.11
CA LEU A 345 15.34 5.04 -7.37
C LEU A 345 16.34 3.93 -7.03
N ASP A 346 17.22 3.58 -7.98
CA ASP A 346 18.32 2.66 -7.73
C ASP A 346 19.27 3.19 -6.64
N LYS A 347 19.60 4.50 -6.69
CA LYS A 347 20.39 5.16 -5.63
C LYS A 347 19.69 5.09 -4.27
N VAL A 348 18.38 5.35 -4.19
CA VAL A 348 17.60 5.27 -2.94
C VAL A 348 17.70 3.85 -2.36
N LYS A 349 17.41 2.82 -3.17
CA LYS A 349 17.49 1.42 -2.74
C LYS A 349 18.91 1.05 -2.27
N ARG A 350 19.93 1.42 -3.04
CA ARG A 350 21.35 1.16 -2.70
C ARG A 350 21.75 1.82 -1.39
N VAL A 351 21.34 3.05 -1.15
CA VAL A 351 21.68 3.79 0.08
C VAL A 351 20.96 3.20 1.29
N ILE A 352 19.67 2.85 1.18
CA ILE A 352 18.93 2.15 2.24
C ILE A 352 19.61 0.83 2.59
N THR A 353 20.01 0.05 1.58
CA THR A 353 20.61 -1.29 1.73
C THR A 353 21.93 -1.27 2.51
N ARG A 354 22.61 -0.12 2.60
CA ARG A 354 23.80 0.04 3.47
C ARG A 354 23.46 0.00 4.96
N ARG A 355 22.20 0.23 5.31
CA ARG A 355 21.72 0.34 6.70
C ARG A 355 20.77 -0.78 7.11
N ALA A 356 19.85 -1.17 6.23
CA ALA A 356 18.89 -2.25 6.43
C ALA A 356 18.43 -2.81 5.07
N ALA A 357 17.99 -4.07 5.04
CA ALA A 357 17.42 -4.65 3.82
C ALA A 357 16.11 -3.95 3.41
N VAL A 358 15.90 -3.75 2.10
CA VAL A 358 14.59 -3.35 1.56
C VAL A 358 13.74 -4.61 1.41
N ASP A 359 12.75 -4.78 2.27
CA ASP A 359 11.95 -6.01 2.35
C ASP A 359 10.88 -6.09 1.26
N GLU A 360 10.30 -4.94 0.93
CA GLU A 360 9.17 -4.82 0.02
C GLU A 360 9.34 -3.57 -0.85
N VAL A 361 9.12 -3.73 -2.16
CA VAL A 361 9.00 -2.65 -3.12
C VAL A 361 7.62 -2.74 -3.73
N LEU A 362 6.74 -1.80 -3.37
CA LEU A 362 5.36 -1.75 -3.84
C LEU A 362 5.21 -0.73 -4.97
N LEU A 363 4.82 -1.21 -6.15
CA LEU A 363 4.48 -0.34 -7.28
C LEU A 363 3.02 0.07 -7.22
N VAL A 364 2.77 1.38 -7.06
CA VAL A 364 1.42 1.95 -7.05
C VAL A 364 1.00 2.37 -8.45
N LEU A 365 -0.07 1.74 -8.93
CA LEU A 365 -0.67 1.96 -10.24
C LEU A 365 -2.14 2.38 -10.06
N ASP A 366 -2.62 3.19 -10.98
CA ASP A 366 -4.03 3.58 -11.05
C ASP A 366 -4.78 2.58 -11.94
N ALA A 367 -5.94 2.09 -11.51
CA ALA A 367 -6.75 1.15 -12.29
C ALA A 367 -7.33 1.79 -13.56
N THR A 368 -7.36 3.12 -13.66
CA THR A 368 -7.68 3.82 -14.92
C THR A 368 -6.49 3.96 -15.85
N ILE A 369 -5.33 3.34 -15.54
CA ILE A 369 -4.19 3.40 -16.44
C ILE A 369 -4.54 2.71 -17.74
N GLY A 370 -4.40 3.45 -18.84
CA GLY A 370 -4.40 2.84 -20.15
C GLY A 370 -3.11 2.04 -20.40
N GLN A 371 -3.01 1.54 -21.61
CA GLN A 371 -1.82 0.90 -22.19
C GLN A 371 -0.49 1.62 -21.85
N ASN A 372 -0.52 2.95 -21.83
CA ASN A 372 0.65 3.78 -21.55
C ASN A 372 1.16 3.64 -20.11
N GLY A 373 0.28 3.53 -19.11
CA GLY A 373 0.72 3.39 -17.71
C GLY A 373 1.37 2.03 -17.45
N LEU A 374 1.00 1.00 -18.21
CA LEU A 374 1.56 -0.33 -18.07
C LEU A 374 2.97 -0.44 -18.66
N ALA A 375 3.20 0.17 -19.83
CA ALA A 375 4.54 0.27 -20.39
C ALA A 375 5.51 0.98 -19.44
N GLN A 376 5.01 1.97 -18.68
CA GLN A 376 5.77 2.68 -17.66
C GLN A 376 6.06 1.80 -16.44
N ALA A 377 5.06 1.04 -15.98
CA ALA A 377 5.19 0.09 -14.89
C ALA A 377 6.30 -0.95 -15.14
N ARG A 378 6.41 -1.45 -16.38
CA ARG A 378 7.48 -2.38 -16.77
C ARG A 378 8.88 -1.79 -16.60
N VAL A 379 9.07 -0.53 -16.98
CA VAL A 379 10.38 0.14 -16.81
C VAL A 379 10.76 0.27 -15.33
N PHE A 380 9.79 0.46 -14.43
CA PHE A 380 10.08 0.42 -12.99
C PHE A 380 10.50 -0.98 -12.53
N ALA A 381 9.83 -2.03 -13.03
CA ALA A 381 10.15 -3.42 -12.69
C ALA A 381 11.59 -3.81 -13.09
N ASP A 382 12.08 -3.25 -14.19
CA ASP A 382 13.44 -3.53 -14.68
C ASP A 382 14.55 -2.88 -13.82
N VAL A 383 14.22 -1.84 -13.04
CA VAL A 383 15.20 -1.01 -12.31
C VAL A 383 15.16 -1.26 -10.80
N VAL A 384 13.96 -1.38 -10.25
CA VAL A 384 13.76 -1.71 -8.85
C VAL A 384 13.06 -3.06 -8.78
N ASP A 385 13.65 -4.03 -8.08
CA ASP A 385 13.06 -5.35 -7.86
C ASP A 385 11.68 -5.24 -7.17
N ILE A 386 10.62 -5.04 -7.96
CA ILE A 386 9.26 -4.91 -7.45
C ILE A 386 8.86 -6.24 -6.83
N THR A 387 8.28 -6.19 -5.63
CA THR A 387 7.81 -7.39 -4.91
C THR A 387 6.30 -7.52 -4.91
N GLY A 388 5.58 -6.44 -5.21
CA GLY A 388 4.13 -6.44 -5.35
C GLY A 388 3.58 -5.15 -5.95
N ALA A 389 2.34 -5.20 -6.41
CA ALA A 389 1.61 -4.06 -6.95
C ALA A 389 0.45 -3.62 -6.04
N VAL A 390 0.14 -2.33 -6.07
CA VAL A 390 -1.04 -1.74 -5.46
C VAL A 390 -1.86 -1.05 -6.54
N LEU A 391 -3.14 -1.42 -6.67
CA LEU A 391 -4.04 -0.82 -7.65
C LEU A 391 -5.03 0.14 -7.00
N THR A 392 -4.92 1.42 -7.30
CA THR A 392 -5.83 2.46 -6.77
C THR A 392 -6.98 2.75 -7.74
N LYS A 393 -8.00 3.47 -7.27
CA LYS A 393 -9.16 3.92 -8.06
C LYS A 393 -9.92 2.81 -8.78
N LEU A 394 -9.88 1.60 -8.23
CA LEU A 394 -10.55 0.45 -8.82
C LEU A 394 -12.09 0.59 -8.76
N ASP A 395 -12.61 1.44 -7.87
CA ASP A 395 -14.01 1.83 -7.78
C ASP A 395 -14.46 2.81 -8.87
N GLY A 396 -13.52 3.53 -9.49
CA GLY A 396 -13.80 4.52 -10.54
C GLY A 396 -13.81 3.95 -11.96
N THR A 397 -13.52 2.65 -12.14
CA THR A 397 -13.42 2.00 -13.45
C THR A 397 -14.47 0.90 -13.62
N ALA A 398 -15.04 0.83 -14.82
CA ALA A 398 -15.88 -0.28 -15.27
C ALA A 398 -15.06 -1.42 -15.90
N LYS A 399 -13.74 -1.25 -15.97
CA LYS A 399 -12.80 -2.16 -16.61
C LYS A 399 -11.98 -2.90 -15.57
N GLY A 400 -12.51 -4.01 -15.07
CA GLY A 400 -11.84 -4.85 -14.08
C GLY A 400 -10.67 -5.68 -14.58
N GLY A 401 -10.51 -5.84 -15.90
CA GLY A 401 -9.47 -6.67 -16.48
C GLY A 401 -8.03 -6.21 -16.21
N ILE A 402 -7.86 -4.92 -15.86
CA ILE A 402 -6.53 -4.33 -15.66
C ILE A 402 -5.67 -5.07 -14.63
N VAL A 403 -6.30 -5.70 -13.63
CA VAL A 403 -5.59 -6.48 -12.60
C VAL A 403 -4.82 -7.65 -13.21
N PHE A 404 -5.47 -8.42 -14.08
CA PHE A 404 -4.86 -9.57 -14.75
C PHE A 404 -3.66 -9.12 -15.56
N ARG A 405 -3.84 -8.03 -16.28
CA ARG A 405 -2.83 -7.48 -17.17
C ARG A 405 -1.61 -6.92 -16.44
N VAL A 406 -1.84 -6.24 -15.31
CA VAL A 406 -0.76 -5.74 -14.44
C VAL A 406 0.06 -6.90 -13.88
N GLN A 407 -0.61 -7.94 -13.38
CA GLN A 407 0.09 -9.10 -12.84
C GLN A 407 0.88 -9.84 -13.92
N GLN A 408 0.29 -10.03 -15.09
CA GLN A 408 0.95 -10.65 -16.23
C GLN A 408 2.22 -9.87 -16.63
N GLU A 409 2.12 -8.54 -16.74
CA GLU A 409 3.25 -7.75 -17.26
C GLU A 409 4.37 -7.49 -16.26
N LEU A 410 4.05 -7.47 -14.98
CA LEU A 410 5.05 -7.25 -13.94
C LEU A 410 5.61 -8.55 -13.38
N GLY A 411 4.90 -9.68 -13.54
CA GLY A 411 5.27 -10.96 -12.93
C GLY A 411 5.20 -10.97 -11.41
N VAL A 412 4.55 -9.97 -10.80
CA VAL A 412 4.43 -9.78 -9.34
C VAL A 412 2.97 -9.72 -8.94
N PRO A 413 2.63 -10.12 -7.70
CA PRO A 413 1.24 -10.18 -7.30
C PRO A 413 0.68 -8.78 -7.03
N VAL A 414 -0.58 -8.57 -7.38
CA VAL A 414 -1.35 -7.44 -6.81
C VAL A 414 -1.64 -7.79 -5.35
N LYS A 415 -1.10 -6.99 -4.42
CA LYS A 415 -1.22 -7.26 -2.97
C LYS A 415 -2.33 -6.43 -2.32
N LEU A 416 -2.53 -5.19 -2.79
CA LEU A 416 -3.49 -4.25 -2.22
C LEU A 416 -4.32 -3.57 -3.31
N VAL A 417 -5.54 -3.19 -2.95
CA VAL A 417 -6.43 -2.38 -3.80
C VAL A 417 -6.99 -1.18 -3.04
N GLY A 418 -6.94 -0.02 -3.69
CA GLY A 418 -7.58 1.21 -3.25
C GLY A 418 -8.97 1.32 -3.87
N LEU A 419 -9.99 1.41 -3.02
CA LEU A 419 -11.41 1.34 -3.42
C LEU A 419 -12.17 2.64 -3.20
N GLY A 420 -11.45 3.75 -3.05
CA GLY A 420 -12.01 5.09 -2.85
C GLY A 420 -11.04 6.06 -2.19
N GLU A 421 -11.54 7.25 -1.87
CA GLU A 421 -10.77 8.35 -1.27
C GLU A 421 -10.74 8.33 0.26
N GLY A 422 -11.61 7.55 0.90
CA GLY A 422 -11.69 7.47 2.36
C GLY A 422 -10.42 6.89 2.99
N PRO A 423 -10.10 7.23 4.25
CA PRO A 423 -8.88 6.79 4.91
C PRO A 423 -8.81 5.28 5.15
N ASP A 424 -9.96 4.61 5.16
CA ASP A 424 -10.06 3.16 5.32
C ASP A 424 -10.29 2.42 3.98
N ASP A 425 -10.20 3.12 2.84
CA ASP A 425 -10.41 2.56 1.50
C ASP A 425 -9.11 1.96 0.91
N LEU A 426 -8.45 1.10 1.69
CA LEU A 426 -7.33 0.25 1.26
C LEU A 426 -7.62 -1.18 1.75
N ALA A 427 -7.64 -2.14 0.83
CA ALA A 427 -7.98 -3.53 1.11
C ALA A 427 -6.86 -4.48 0.65
N PRO A 428 -6.73 -5.67 1.25
CA PRO A 428 -5.97 -6.75 0.65
C PRO A 428 -6.63 -7.18 -0.67
N PHE A 429 -5.82 -7.58 -1.64
CA PHE A 429 -6.33 -8.16 -2.88
C PHE A 429 -6.61 -9.65 -2.69
N GLU A 430 -7.88 -10.04 -2.79
CA GLU A 430 -8.33 -11.43 -2.75
C GLU A 430 -8.83 -11.86 -4.14
N PRO A 431 -8.13 -12.76 -4.86
CA PRO A 431 -8.50 -13.17 -6.21
C PRO A 431 -9.94 -13.66 -6.34
N ALA A 432 -10.37 -14.53 -5.42
CA ALA A 432 -11.73 -15.08 -5.44
C ALA A 432 -12.78 -13.98 -5.24
N ALA A 433 -12.63 -13.13 -4.22
CA ALA A 433 -13.57 -12.05 -3.96
C ALA A 433 -13.60 -11.01 -5.10
N PHE A 434 -12.46 -10.78 -5.75
CA PHE A 434 -12.37 -9.90 -6.90
C PHE A 434 -13.12 -10.47 -8.11
N VAL A 435 -12.90 -11.75 -8.44
CA VAL A 435 -13.61 -12.42 -9.54
C VAL A 435 -15.11 -12.53 -9.25
N ASP A 436 -15.49 -12.81 -8.00
CA ASP A 436 -16.89 -12.82 -7.57
C ASP A 436 -17.55 -11.46 -7.82
N ALA A 437 -16.87 -10.37 -7.45
CA ALA A 437 -17.34 -9.01 -7.73
C ALA A 437 -17.43 -8.72 -9.24
N LEU A 438 -16.51 -9.25 -10.05
CA LEU A 438 -16.48 -9.09 -11.51
C LEU A 438 -17.62 -9.84 -12.22
N LEU A 439 -18.04 -10.96 -11.66
CA LEU A 439 -19.09 -11.81 -12.23
C LEU A 439 -20.50 -11.51 -11.68
N GLY A 440 -20.60 -10.72 -10.62
CA GLY A 440 -21.84 -10.24 -10.02
C GLY A 440 -22.45 -11.18 -8.99
#